data_AF-A0A1Q3EV22-F1
#
_entry.id   AF-A0A1Q3EV22-F1
#
_cell.length_a   1.000
_cell.length_b   1.000
_cell.length_c   1.000
_cell.angle_alpha   90.00
_cell.angle_beta   90.00
_cell.angle_gamma   90.00
#
_symmetry.space_group_name_H-M   'P 1'
#
loop_
_entity.id
_entity.type
_entity.pdbx_description
1 polymer ?
#
loop_
_entity_poly.entity_id
_entity_poly.type
_entity_poly.pdbx_seq_one_letter_code
_entity_poly.pdbx_strand_id
1 'polypeptide(L)'
;MLATILIFSTLSAAAFAEPKCVYLNCMREYRPAGAYCAHGDPYSLCQCRNGYNYAVLYRCPYGQAFNEYLNRCDYDTERTRNTCSYFFRRRGMDPNPYGYGKLGYNKY
;
A
#
# COMPACT_ATOMS: atom_id res chain seq x y z
N MET A 1 -50.05 -11.57 -13.56
CA MET A 1 -48.76 -12.16 -13.97
C MET A 1 -47.65 -11.25 -13.45
N LEU A 2 -47.12 -11.55 -12.26
CA LEU A 2 -46.05 -10.76 -11.62
C LEU A 2 -44.70 -11.27 -12.15
N ALA A 3 -43.98 -10.41 -12.88
CA ALA A 3 -42.64 -10.70 -13.34
C ALA A 3 -41.63 -10.49 -12.20
N THR A 4 -41.10 -11.58 -11.67
CA THR A 4 -39.96 -11.57 -10.74
C THR A 4 -38.70 -11.19 -11.52
N ILE A 5 -38.32 -9.92 -11.43
CA ILE A 5 -37.04 -9.42 -11.94
C ILE A 5 -35.94 -10.00 -11.06
N LEU A 6 -35.28 -11.06 -11.52
CA LEU A 6 -34.07 -11.60 -10.92
C LEU A 6 -32.92 -10.60 -11.16
N ILE A 7 -32.65 -9.77 -10.15
CA ILE A 7 -31.46 -8.92 -10.13
C ILE A 7 -30.27 -9.85 -9.91
N PHE A 8 -29.66 -10.33 -10.99
CA PHE A 8 -28.34 -10.93 -10.95
C PHE A 8 -27.33 -9.81 -10.62
N SER A 9 -27.04 -9.62 -9.34
CA SER A 9 -25.86 -8.89 -8.91
C SER A 9 -24.64 -9.71 -9.32
N THR A 10 -24.08 -9.38 -10.48
CA THR A 10 -22.76 -9.84 -10.88
C THR A 10 -21.75 -9.22 -9.91
N LEU A 11 -21.50 -9.93 -8.81
CA LEU A 11 -20.39 -9.64 -7.91
C LEU A 11 -19.11 -9.94 -8.70
N SER A 12 -18.63 -8.95 -9.45
CA SER A 12 -17.39 -9.07 -10.18
C SER A 12 -16.27 -9.33 -9.17
N ALA A 13 -15.61 -10.47 -9.32
CA ALA A 13 -14.49 -10.91 -8.51
C ALA A 13 -13.23 -10.07 -8.79
N ALA A 14 -13.34 -8.74 -8.79
CA ALA A 14 -12.19 -7.87 -8.59
C ALA A 14 -11.80 -7.98 -7.12
N ALA A 15 -11.05 -9.05 -6.82
CA ALA A 15 -10.52 -9.37 -5.52
C ALA A 15 -9.79 -8.15 -4.92
N PHE A 16 -10.45 -7.50 -3.96
CA PHE A 16 -9.92 -6.79 -2.78
C PHE A 16 -8.44 -6.34 -2.81
N ALA A 17 -8.03 -5.55 -3.79
CA ALA A 17 -6.74 -4.87 -3.72
C ALA A 17 -6.91 -3.62 -2.84
N GLU A 18 -6.28 -3.58 -1.68
CA GLU A 18 -6.34 -2.40 -0.80
C GLU A 18 -5.73 -1.20 -1.53
N PRO A 19 -6.44 -0.05 -1.66
CA PRO A 19 -5.95 1.14 -2.37
C PRO A 19 -4.57 1.62 -1.91
N LYS A 20 -4.25 1.48 -0.62
CA LYS A 20 -2.94 1.84 -0.04
C LYS A 20 -1.80 0.92 -0.48
N CYS A 21 -2.09 -0.26 -1.03
CA CYS A 21 -1.14 -1.29 -1.42
C CYS A 21 -1.13 -1.58 -2.94
N VAL A 22 -2.00 -0.93 -3.72
CA VAL A 22 -2.15 -1.17 -5.18
C VAL A 22 -0.86 -0.91 -5.97
N TYR A 23 0.06 -0.09 -5.45
CA TYR A 23 1.34 0.18 -6.12
C TYR A 23 2.30 -1.03 -6.15
N LEU A 24 2.05 -2.05 -5.32
CA LEU A 24 2.92 -3.22 -5.19
C LEU A 24 2.61 -4.27 -6.25
N ASN A 25 3.67 -4.73 -6.92
CA ASN A 25 3.62 -5.92 -7.76
C ASN A 25 4.31 -7.07 -7.02
N CYS A 26 3.55 -7.80 -6.20
CA CYS A 26 4.07 -8.84 -5.31
C CYS A 26 4.80 -9.98 -6.03
N MET A 27 4.48 -10.26 -7.29
CA MET A 27 5.18 -11.29 -8.07
C MET A 27 6.58 -10.86 -8.51
N ARG A 28 6.86 -9.55 -8.53
CA ARG A 28 8.14 -8.97 -8.97
C ARG A 28 8.93 -8.32 -7.84
N GLU A 29 8.30 -8.09 -6.71
CA GLU A 29 8.92 -7.37 -5.62
C GLU A 29 9.99 -8.24 -4.92
N TYR A 30 11.07 -7.59 -4.50
CA TYR A 30 12.30 -8.25 -4.04
C TYR A 30 12.14 -9.06 -2.74
N ARG A 31 11.05 -8.88 -1.98
CA ARG A 31 10.79 -9.57 -0.70
C ARG A 31 9.49 -10.39 -0.80
N PRO A 32 9.52 -11.65 -1.29
CA PRO A 32 8.33 -12.48 -1.52
C PRO A 32 7.44 -12.79 -0.28
N ALA A 33 7.80 -12.30 0.91
CA ALA A 33 6.96 -12.29 2.12
C ALA A 33 7.19 -11.03 3.02
N GLY A 34 7.81 -9.98 2.48
CA GLY A 34 8.15 -8.78 3.24
C GLY A 34 6.96 -7.86 3.50
N ALA A 35 7.10 -7.00 4.51
CA ALA A 35 6.24 -5.84 4.67
C ALA A 35 6.78 -4.65 3.88
N TYR A 36 5.86 -3.80 3.46
CA TYR A 36 6.10 -2.64 2.62
C TYR A 36 5.29 -1.45 3.16
N CYS A 37 5.71 -0.25 2.79
CA CYS A 37 4.99 0.97 3.15
C CYS A 37 3.55 1.01 2.64
N ALA A 38 2.60 1.30 3.52
CA ALA A 38 1.26 1.68 3.08
C ALA A 38 1.26 3.12 2.55
N HIS A 39 0.56 3.35 1.45
CA HIS A 39 0.48 4.69 0.89
C HIS A 39 -0.31 5.64 1.81
N GLY A 40 0.29 6.78 2.15
CA GLY A 40 -0.33 7.84 2.95
C GLY A 40 -0.63 7.49 4.41
N ASP A 41 -0.24 6.29 4.87
CA ASP A 41 -0.57 5.81 6.22
C ASP A 41 0.68 5.22 6.90
N PRO A 42 1.37 5.99 7.76
CA PRO A 42 2.58 5.52 8.43
C PRO A 42 2.29 4.46 9.50
N TYR A 43 1.04 4.27 9.91
CA TYR A 43 0.64 3.32 10.95
C TYR A 43 0.13 1.99 10.39
N SER A 44 0.32 1.79 9.09
CA SER A 44 -0.06 0.57 8.39
C SER A 44 1.07 0.10 7.49
N LEU A 45 1.07 -1.21 7.20
CA LEU A 45 1.99 -1.85 6.28
C LEU A 45 1.21 -2.71 5.28
N CYS A 46 1.80 -2.90 4.11
CA CYS A 46 1.32 -3.80 3.08
C CYS A 46 2.18 -5.06 3.09
N GLN A 47 1.58 -6.23 3.18
CA GLN A 47 2.30 -7.50 3.11
C GLN A 47 1.82 -8.32 1.92
N CYS A 48 2.77 -8.74 1.09
CA CYS A 48 2.48 -9.59 -0.06
C CYS A 48 2.06 -10.99 0.38
N ARG A 49 1.02 -11.55 -0.27
CA ARG A 49 0.62 -12.93 -0.05
C ARG A 49 1.34 -13.83 -1.03
N ASN A 50 2.05 -14.84 -0.51
CA ASN A 50 2.80 -15.78 -1.34
C ASN A 50 1.89 -16.46 -2.38
N GLY A 51 2.36 -16.54 -3.63
CA GLY A 51 1.62 -17.10 -4.76
C GLY A 51 0.54 -16.19 -5.35
N TYR A 52 0.34 -14.97 -4.83
CA TYR A 52 -0.63 -14.01 -5.37
C TYR A 52 -0.02 -12.64 -5.65
N ASN A 53 -0.51 -11.98 -6.70
CA ASN A 53 -0.07 -10.62 -7.07
C ASN A 53 -0.89 -9.53 -6.35
N TYR A 54 -1.16 -9.69 -5.06
CA TYR A 54 -1.80 -8.66 -4.24
C TYR A 54 -1.21 -8.62 -2.84
N ALA A 55 -1.30 -7.46 -2.21
CA ALA A 55 -0.86 -7.24 -0.83
C ALA A 55 -2.06 -6.96 0.09
N VAL A 56 -1.93 -7.39 1.33
CA VAL A 56 -2.91 -7.18 2.40
C VAL A 56 -2.41 -6.05 3.30
N LEU A 57 -3.33 -5.18 3.70
CA LEU A 57 -3.04 -4.10 4.65
C LEU A 57 -3.14 -4.62 6.08
N TYR A 58 -2.08 -4.40 6.85
CA TYR A 58 -2.05 -4.65 8.28
C TYR A 58 -1.81 -3.35 9.03
N ARG A 59 -2.52 -3.18 10.14
CA ARG A 59 -2.32 -2.04 11.03
C ARG A 59 -1.23 -2.35 12.04
N CYS A 60 -0.34 -1.39 12.29
CA CYS A 60 0.63 -1.50 13.36
C CYS A 60 -0.07 -1.46 14.74
N PRO A 61 0.53 -2.08 15.76
CA PRO A 61 0.08 -1.93 17.15
C PRO A 61 -0.01 -0.45 17.56
N TYR A 62 -0.80 -0.17 18.58
CA TYR A 62 -0.94 1.20 19.10
C TYR A 62 0.42 1.77 19.53
N GLY A 63 0.67 3.04 19.17
CA GLY A 63 1.95 3.72 19.44
C GLY A 63 3.10 3.31 18.53
N GLN A 64 2.82 2.59 17.44
CA GLN A 64 3.83 2.17 16.47
C GLN A 64 3.53 2.64 15.05
N ALA A 65 4.59 2.94 14.31
CA ALA A 65 4.57 3.22 12.88
C ALA A 65 5.44 2.21 12.14
N PHE A 66 5.15 1.96 10.86
CA PHE A 66 5.94 1.05 10.06
C PHE A 66 7.32 1.64 9.75
N ASN A 67 8.37 0.89 10.07
CA ASN A 67 9.75 1.25 9.80
C ASN A 67 10.27 0.45 8.60
N GLU A 68 10.33 1.07 7.42
CA GLU A 68 10.79 0.39 6.20
C GLU A 68 12.24 -0.10 6.28
N TYR A 69 13.09 0.54 7.08
CA TYR A 69 14.47 0.11 7.26
C TYR A 69 14.58 -1.18 8.09
N LEU A 70 13.69 -1.34 9.07
CA LEU A 70 13.61 -2.54 9.90
C LEU A 70 12.63 -3.59 9.36
N ASN A 71 11.82 -3.23 8.36
CA ASN A 71 10.79 -4.07 7.77
C ASN A 71 9.80 -4.61 8.83
N ARG A 72 9.41 -3.75 9.80
CA ARG A 72 8.43 -4.05 10.85
C ARG A 72 7.88 -2.77 11.48
N CYS A 73 6.78 -2.89 12.23
CA CYS A 73 6.31 -1.82 13.10
C CYS A 73 7.32 -1.55 14.22
N ASP A 74 7.54 -0.27 14.52
CA ASP A 74 8.49 0.22 15.50
C ASP A 74 7.89 1.44 16.21
N TYR A 75 8.53 1.90 17.30
CA TYR A 75 8.03 3.02 18.08
C TYR A 75 7.74 4.25 17.21
N ASP A 76 6.62 4.91 17.47
CA ASP A 76 6.22 6.12 16.75
C ASP A 76 7.15 7.28 17.10
N THR A 77 8.14 7.49 16.22
CA THR A 77 8.97 8.68 16.18
C THR A 77 8.73 9.42 14.87
N GLU A 78 9.11 10.69 14.82
CA GLU A 78 9.11 11.45 13.56
C GLU A 78 9.92 10.74 12.45
N ARG A 79 11.07 10.16 12.81
CA ARG A 79 11.89 9.40 11.87
C ARG A 79 11.12 8.20 11.33
N THR A 80 10.45 7.44 12.19
CA THR A 80 9.67 6.25 11.81
C THR A 80 8.52 6.61 10.88
N ARG A 81 7.69 7.60 11.25
CA ARG A 81 6.56 8.06 10.43
C ARG A 81 6.96 8.54 9.05
N ASN A 82 8.12 9.18 8.94
CA ASN A 82 8.60 9.73 7.67
C ASN A 82 9.31 8.70 6.78
N THR A 83 9.64 7.50 7.28
CA THR A 83 10.39 6.49 6.49
C THR A 83 9.69 6.14 5.19
N CYS A 84 8.37 6.00 5.21
CA CYS A 84 7.60 5.68 4.01
C CYS A 84 7.50 6.84 3.03
N SER A 85 7.36 8.07 3.50
CA SER A 85 7.47 9.25 2.65
C SER A 85 8.84 9.36 1.98
N TYR A 86 9.93 9.01 2.67
CA TYR A 86 11.26 8.93 2.03
C TYR A 86 11.37 7.78 1.04
N PHE A 87 10.77 6.63 1.32
CA PHE A 87 10.74 5.48 0.42
C PHE A 87 10.05 5.81 -0.91
N PHE A 88 8.83 6.36 -0.86
CA PHE A 88 8.07 6.71 -2.06
C PHE A 88 8.75 7.80 -2.89
N ARG A 89 9.28 8.85 -2.23
CA ARG A 89 10.05 9.90 -2.91
C ARG A 89 11.25 9.36 -3.68
N ARG A 90 12.02 8.43 -3.09
CA ARG A 90 13.19 7.84 -3.75
C ARG A 90 12.85 6.97 -4.97
N ARG A 91 11.67 6.36 -4.99
CA ARG A 91 11.22 5.51 -6.11
C ARG A 91 10.42 6.29 -7.17
N GLY A 92 10.18 7.59 -6.98
CA GLY A 92 9.28 8.37 -7.85
C GLY A 92 7.84 7.84 -7.83
N MET A 93 7.48 7.10 -6.78
CA MET A 93 6.18 6.46 -6.58
C MET A 93 5.32 7.26 -5.61
N ASP A 94 5.62 8.55 -5.38
CA ASP A 94 4.82 9.43 -4.54
C ASP A 94 3.46 9.69 -5.23
N PRO A 95 2.36 9.14 -4.71
CA PRO A 95 1.02 9.23 -5.28
C PRO A 95 0.25 10.50 -4.90
N ASN A 96 0.87 11.57 -4.42
CA ASN A 96 0.08 12.71 -3.94
C ASN A 96 -0.53 13.58 -5.10
N PRO A 97 -1.87 13.60 -5.32
CA PRO A 97 -2.53 14.65 -6.12
C PRO A 97 -2.61 16.02 -5.41
N TYR A 98 -2.32 16.09 -4.10
CA TYR A 98 -2.33 17.29 -3.26
C TYR A 98 -0.93 17.67 -2.72
N GLY A 99 0.12 17.32 -3.46
CA GLY A 99 1.49 17.81 -3.38
C GLY A 99 2.06 18.29 -2.03
N TYR A 100 3.06 17.56 -1.53
CA TYR A 100 4.29 18.19 -1.02
C TYR A 100 5.50 17.50 -1.67
N GLY A 101 5.75 17.88 -2.93
CA GLY A 101 6.88 17.36 -3.71
C GLY A 101 6.74 17.58 -5.21
N LYS A 102 6.45 18.81 -5.67
CA LYS A 102 6.74 19.18 -7.06
C LYS A 102 8.26 19.16 -7.25
N LEU A 103 8.81 18.09 -7.82
CA LEU A 103 9.99 18.16 -8.67
C LEU A 103 9.77 17.18 -9.82
N GLY A 104 9.46 17.75 -10.98
CA GLY A 104 9.33 17.01 -12.21
C GLY A 104 10.65 16.34 -12.55
N TYR A 105 10.58 15.04 -12.85
CA TYR A 105 11.62 14.40 -13.64
C TYR A 105 11.25 14.65 -15.10
N ASN A 106 11.85 15.69 -15.66
CA ASN A 106 12.08 15.77 -17.10
C ASN A 106 12.78 14.47 -17.50
N LYS A 107 12.14 13.73 -18.39
CA LYS A 107 12.75 12.60 -19.08
C LYS A 107 13.90 13.14 -19.92
N TYR A 108 15.12 12.72 -19.61
CA TYR A 108 16.18 12.58 -20.61
C TYR A 108 16.26 11.10 -20.97
#